data_AF-A0A2G8JE09-F1
#
_entry.id   AF-A0A2G8JE09-F1
#
_cell.length_a   1.000
_cell.length_b   1.000
_cell.length_c   1.000
_cell.angle_alpha   90.00
_cell.angle_beta   90.00
_cell.angle_gamma   90.00
#
_symmetry.space_group_name_H-M   'P 1'
#
loop_
_entity.id
_entity.type
_entity.pdbx_description
1 polymer ?
#
loop_
_entity_poly.entity_id
_entity_poly.type
_entity_poly.pdbx_seq_one_letter_code
_entity_poly.pdbx_strand_id
1 'polypeptide(L)'
;MTLSTQQRDQDSQYVLIAKLDNVRNVSTILKAIHSKDREIATVFASENGLKVTVETAKCIQANAFLQSEVFQEYRLKENNISFQINLTILMECLNIFGSNTAGGAAPALKMCYGGYGTP
;
A
#
# COMPACT_ATOMS: atom_id res chain seq x y z
N MET A 1 2.90 -12.79 27.58
CA MET A 1 3.93 -12.71 26.51
C MET A 1 3.70 -13.70 25.36
N THR A 2 2.49 -14.23 25.17
CA THR A 2 2.15 -15.25 24.16
C THR A 2 1.44 -14.72 22.91
N LEU A 3 1.02 -13.45 22.88
CA LEU A 3 0.33 -12.85 21.74
C LEU A 3 1.30 -12.52 20.58
N SER A 4 2.55 -12.19 20.90
CA SER A 4 3.58 -11.77 19.92
C SER A 4 4.21 -12.92 19.12
N THR A 5 4.01 -14.17 19.55
CA THR A 5 4.48 -15.36 18.83
C THR A 5 3.47 -15.78 17.77
N GLN A 6 2.16 -15.76 18.07
CA GLN A 6 1.12 -16.11 17.09
C GLN A 6 1.02 -15.14 15.90
N GLN A 7 1.25 -13.84 16.13
CA GLN A 7 1.22 -12.84 15.06
C GLN A 7 2.33 -13.06 14.01
N ARG A 8 3.48 -13.61 14.44
CA ARG A 8 4.64 -13.86 13.56
C ARG A 8 4.42 -15.04 12.62
N ASP A 9 3.73 -16.09 13.07
CA ASP A 9 3.47 -17.28 12.26
C ASP A 9 2.51 -17.00 11.10
N GLN A 10 1.51 -16.13 11.28
CA GLN A 10 0.60 -15.74 10.19
C GLN A 10 1.26 -14.85 9.14
N ASP A 11 2.26 -14.05 9.53
CA ASP A 11 3.00 -13.19 8.59
C ASP A 11 3.98 -13.98 7.70
N SER A 12 4.22 -15.26 8.01
CA SER A 12 5.07 -16.15 7.21
C SER A 12 4.48 -16.50 5.84
N GLN A 13 3.18 -16.32 5.61
CA GLN A 13 2.56 -16.61 4.32
C GLN A 13 2.62 -15.45 3.32
N TYR A 14 2.88 -14.22 3.77
CA TYR A 14 2.83 -13.04 2.90
C TYR A 14 4.19 -12.77 2.23
N VAL A 15 4.17 -12.48 0.93
CA VAL A 15 5.37 -12.09 0.18
C VAL A 15 5.74 -10.63 0.41
N LEU A 16 4.74 -9.76 0.67
CA LEU A 16 4.92 -8.36 1.05
C LEU A 16 4.14 -8.07 2.34
N ILE A 17 4.80 -7.41 3.29
CA ILE A 17 4.19 -6.81 4.47
C ILE A 17 4.68 -5.36 4.58
N ALA A 18 3.74 -4.42 4.68
CA ALA A 18 4.04 -3.01 4.88
C ALA A 18 3.14 -2.43 5.99
N LYS A 19 3.73 -1.88 7.06
CA LYS A 19 3.01 -1.27 8.18
C LYS A 19 3.32 0.21 8.31
N LEU A 20 2.27 0.98 8.61
CA LEU A 20 2.32 2.41 8.81
C LEU A 20 1.50 2.81 10.04
N ASP A 21 2.01 3.71 10.87
CA ASP A 21 1.24 4.27 11.99
C ASP A 21 0.26 5.36 11.55
N ASN A 22 0.49 5.94 10.37
CA ASN A 22 -0.33 7.00 9.82
C ASN A 22 -0.62 6.75 8.34
N VAL A 23 -1.83 6.29 8.04
CA VAL A 23 -2.31 6.04 6.66
C VAL A 23 -2.17 7.26 5.74
N ARG A 24 -2.19 8.49 6.28
CA ARG A 24 -2.14 9.73 5.50
C ARG A 24 -0.82 9.87 4.74
N ASN A 25 0.26 9.28 5.23
CA ASN A 25 1.55 9.27 4.54
C ASN A 25 1.44 8.60 3.17
N VAL A 26 0.61 7.56 3.05
CA VAL A 26 0.38 6.84 1.80
C VAL A 26 -0.77 7.47 1.01
N SER A 27 -1.91 7.67 1.66
CA SER A 27 -3.13 8.09 0.97
C SER A 27 -2.99 9.47 0.33
N THR A 28 -2.20 10.39 0.90
CA THR A 28 -1.96 11.71 0.30
C THR A 28 -1.16 11.61 -1.00
N ILE A 29 -0.15 10.74 -1.04
CA ILE A 29 0.68 10.53 -2.23
C ILE A 29 -0.13 9.81 -3.31
N LEU A 30 -0.89 8.78 -2.94
CA LEU A 30 -1.77 8.08 -3.88
C LEU A 30 -2.87 9.00 -4.43
N LYS A 31 -3.37 9.97 -3.64
CA LYS A 31 -4.34 10.99 -4.10
C LYS A 31 -3.77 11.87 -5.20
N ALA A 32 -2.48 12.17 -5.17
CA ALA A 32 -1.83 13.01 -6.18
C ALA A 32 -1.75 12.35 -7.56
N ILE A 33 -1.76 11.01 -7.62
CA ILE A 33 -1.69 10.23 -8.87
C ILE A 33 -3.02 9.59 -9.26
N HIS A 34 -4.07 9.75 -8.45
CA HIS A 34 -5.39 9.20 -8.70
C HIS A 34 -6.14 10.07 -9.71
N SER A 35 -6.52 9.47 -10.83
CA SER A 35 -7.35 10.08 -11.86
C SER A 35 -8.72 9.39 -11.85
N LYS A 36 -9.81 10.17 -11.90
CA LYS A 36 -11.18 9.63 -11.90
C LYS A 36 -11.46 8.70 -13.09
N ASP A 37 -10.76 8.90 -14.20
CA ASP A 37 -10.98 8.15 -15.44
C ASP A 37 -10.35 6.76 -15.47
N ARG A 38 -9.45 6.42 -14.53
CA ARG A 38 -8.77 5.13 -14.52
C ARG A 38 -8.64 4.53 -13.15
N GLU A 39 -9.23 3.36 -13.04
CA GLU A 39 -9.37 2.64 -11.79
C GLU A 39 -8.17 1.73 -11.52
N ILE A 40 -7.49 1.20 -12.54
CA ILE A 40 -6.42 0.21 -12.34
C ILE A 40 -5.06 0.90 -12.23
N ALA A 41 -4.36 0.65 -11.12
CA ALA A 41 -2.96 1.00 -10.91
C ALA A 41 -2.09 -0.24 -10.87
N THR A 42 -0.88 -0.13 -11.42
CA THR A 42 0.16 -1.16 -11.30
C THR A 42 1.06 -0.82 -10.13
N VAL A 43 1.12 -1.73 -9.17
CA VAL A 43 1.97 -1.65 -7.99
C VAL A 43 3.21 -2.49 -8.22
N PHE A 44 4.38 -1.92 -7.99
CA PHE A 44 5.67 -2.59 -8.00
C PHE A 44 6.32 -2.44 -6.64
N ALA A 45 6.67 -3.54 -6.00
CA ALA A 45 7.36 -3.53 -4.72
C ALA A 45 8.78 -4.11 -4.88
N SER A 46 9.75 -3.48 -4.25
CA SER A 46 11.16 -3.92 -4.19
C SER A 46 11.73 -3.60 -2.82
N GLU A 47 12.96 -4.03 -2.53
CA GLU A 47 13.66 -3.72 -1.26
C GLU A 47 13.72 -2.20 -0.97
N ASN A 48 13.75 -1.37 -2.01
CA ASN A 48 13.82 0.09 -1.88
C ASN A 48 12.46 0.73 -1.56
N GLY A 49 11.35 0.02 -1.75
CA GLY A 49 10.01 0.51 -1.45
C GLY A 49 8.95 0.16 -2.49
N LEU A 50 7.86 0.92 -2.47
CA LEU A 50 6.65 0.70 -3.26
C LEU A 50 6.49 1.79 -4.32
N LYS A 51 6.43 1.39 -5.59
CA LYS A 51 6.08 2.26 -6.71
C LYS A 51 4.65 1.95 -7.18
N VAL A 52 3.81 2.96 -7.25
CA VAL A 52 2.45 2.86 -7.81
C VAL A 52 2.41 3.66 -9.10
N THR A 53 1.95 3.03 -10.17
CA THR A 53 1.92 3.60 -11.51
C THR A 53 0.49 3.60 -12.05
N VAL A 54 0.04 4.76 -12.51
CA VAL A 54 -1.23 4.91 -13.23
C VAL A 54 -0.89 5.45 -14.62
N GLU A 55 -1.26 4.69 -15.65
CA GLU A 55 -1.12 5.14 -17.04
C GLU A 55 -2.49 5.58 -17.54
N THR A 56 -2.57 6.62 -18.39
CA THR A 56 -3.79 7.13 -19.03
C THR A 56 -3.62 7.25 -20.54
N ALA A 57 -4.50 6.57 -21.27
CA ALA A 57 -4.61 6.52 -22.74
C ALA A 57 -3.30 6.30 -23.52
N LYS A 58 -2.27 5.72 -22.90
CA LYS A 58 -0.89 5.67 -23.45
C LYS A 58 -0.27 7.06 -23.71
N CYS A 59 -0.83 8.10 -23.12
CA CYS A 59 -0.41 9.49 -23.29
C CYS A 59 0.21 10.07 -22.01
N ILE A 60 -0.28 9.64 -20.85
CA ILE A 60 0.13 10.17 -19.55
C ILE A 60 0.45 9.01 -18.62
N GLN A 61 1.55 9.11 -17.86
CA GLN A 61 1.86 8.16 -16.81
C GLN A 61 2.24 8.91 -15.53
N ALA A 62 1.49 8.66 -14.47
CA ALA A 62 1.76 9.16 -13.13
C ALA A 62 2.42 8.05 -12.31
N ASN A 63 3.48 8.40 -11.59
CA ASN A 63 4.21 7.48 -10.71
C ASN A 63 4.28 8.08 -9.31
N ALA A 64 3.84 7.32 -8.31
CA ALA A 64 4.11 7.58 -6.90
C ALA A 64 5.17 6.59 -6.42
N PHE A 65 6.16 7.06 -5.68
CA PHE A 65 7.17 6.20 -5.06
C PHE A 65 7.21 6.46 -3.56
N LEU A 66 7.09 5.40 -2.78
CA LEU A 66 7.19 5.40 -1.34
C LEU A 66 8.39 4.55 -0.95
N GLN A 67 9.43 5.20 -0.40
CA GLN A 67 10.61 4.49 0.07
C GLN A 67 10.27 3.56 1.24
N SER A 68 10.99 2.46 1.37
CA SER A 68 10.80 1.49 2.47
C SER A 68 10.90 2.13 3.86
N GLU A 69 11.73 3.17 4.00
CA GLU A 69 11.91 3.95 5.24
C GLU A 69 10.66 4.73 5.69
N VAL A 70 9.68 4.96 4.81
CA VAL A 70 8.40 5.60 5.18
C VAL A 70 7.55 4.66 6.04
N PHE A 71 7.77 3.35 5.94
CA PHE A 71 7.03 2.32 6.65
C PHE A 71 7.73 1.97 7.96
N GLN A 72 6.97 1.80 9.04
CA GLN A 72 7.51 1.27 10.31
C GLN A 72 7.97 -0.19 10.15
N GLU A 73 7.34 -0.93 9.25
CA GLU A 73 7.76 -2.27 8.88
C GLU A 73 7.57 -2.45 7.39
N TYR A 74 8.64 -2.83 6.70
CA TYR A 74 8.59 -3.20 5.29
C TYR A 74 9.37 -4.50 5.11
N ARG A 75 8.68 -5.56 4.70
CA ARG A 75 9.29 -6.86 4.40
C ARG A 75 8.84 -7.33 3.05
N LEU A 76 9.81 -7.74 2.23
CA LEU A 76 9.59 -8.36 0.94
C LEU A 76 10.40 -9.67 0.90
N LYS A 77 9.78 -10.78 0.53
CA LYS A 77 10.44 -12.10 0.44
C LYS A 77 11.06 -12.37 -0.92
N GLU A 78 10.56 -11.70 -1.95
CA GLU A 78 11.03 -11.84 -3.34
C GLU A 78 11.83 -10.58 -3.74
N ASN A 79 12.67 -10.65 -4.77
CA ASN A 79 13.47 -9.49 -5.19
C ASN A 79 12.60 -8.33 -5.68
N ASN A 80 11.51 -8.66 -6.35
CA ASN A 80 10.51 -7.72 -6.83
C ASN A 80 9.18 -8.44 -6.97
N ILE A 81 8.09 -7.71 -6.74
CA ILE A 81 6.74 -8.18 -7.04
C ILE A 81 6.00 -7.10 -7.82
N SER A 82 5.05 -7.52 -8.65
CA SER A 82 4.14 -6.61 -9.32
C SER A 82 2.73 -7.17 -9.33
N PHE A 83 1.76 -6.30 -9.11
CA PHE A 83 0.35 -6.63 -9.20
C PHE A 83 -0.46 -5.41 -9.61
N GLN A 84 -1.68 -5.66 -10.06
CA GLN A 84 -2.62 -4.59 -10.42
C GLN A 84 -3.74 -4.54 -9.39
N ILE A 85 -4.15 -3.34 -9.01
CA ILE A 85 -5.22 -3.11 -8.05
C ILE A 85 -6.11 -1.96 -8.51
N ASN A 86 -7.39 -2.01 -8.15
CA ASN A 86 -8.27 -0.87 -8.31
C ASN A 86 -7.87 0.22 -7.29
N LEU A 87 -7.23 1.28 -7.76
CA LEU A 87 -6.76 2.41 -6.97
C LEU A 87 -7.93 3.17 -6.35
N THR A 88 -9.07 3.30 -7.03
CA THR A 88 -10.26 3.95 -6.44
C THR A 88 -10.75 3.20 -5.22
N ILE A 89 -10.89 1.87 -5.32
CA ILE A 89 -11.29 1.02 -4.20
C ILE A 89 -10.24 1.07 -3.08
N LEU A 90 -8.95 0.94 -3.41
CA LEU A 90 -7.88 1.07 -2.42
C LEU A 90 -7.98 2.39 -1.66
N MET A 91 -8.28 3.48 -2.36
CA MET A 91 -8.36 4.81 -1.78
C MET A 91 -9.58 5.01 -0.90
N GLU A 92 -10.70 4.39 -1.23
CA GLU A 92 -11.87 4.31 -0.36
C GLU A 92 -11.53 3.52 0.91
N CYS A 93 -10.87 2.37 0.80
CA CYS A 93 -10.42 1.57 1.95
C CYS A 93 -9.47 2.35 2.86
N LEU A 94 -8.50 3.08 2.29
CA LEU A 94 -7.54 3.90 3.06
C LEU A 94 -8.22 5.08 3.77
N ASN A 95 -9.41 5.50 3.34
CA ASN A 95 -10.18 6.59 3.94
C ASN A 95 -11.45 6.10 4.68
N ILE A 96 -11.55 4.81 5.04
CA ILE A 96 -12.75 4.25 5.69
C ILE A 96 -13.13 4.93 7.01
N PHE A 97 -12.13 5.43 7.75
CA PHE A 97 -12.34 6.18 9.00
C PHE A 97 -12.59 7.68 8.78
N GLY A 98 -12.80 8.10 7.53
CA GLY A 98 -13.01 9.48 7.14
C GLY A 98 -11.72 10.30 7.02
N SER A 99 -11.77 11.35 6.19
CA SER A 99 -10.65 12.28 5.99
C SER A 99 -10.49 13.31 7.12
N ASN A 100 -11.55 13.53 7.91
CA ASN A 100 -11.57 14.44 9.04
C ASN A 100 -11.42 13.66 10.35
N THR A 101 -10.20 13.24 10.65
CA THR A 101 -9.90 12.73 12.00
C THR A 101 -9.77 13.91 12.96
N ALA A 102 -10.90 14.36 13.50
CA ALA A 102 -10.92 15.35 14.58
C ALA A 102 -10.09 14.81 15.76
N GLY A 103 -9.03 15.50 16.15
CA GLY A 103 -8.16 15.12 17.27
C GLY A 103 -6.79 14.53 16.91
N GLY A 104 -6.35 14.61 15.65
CA GLY A 104 -4.95 14.32 15.28
C GLY A 104 -4.58 12.84 15.17
N ALA A 105 -5.41 11.92 15.67
CA ALA A 105 -5.22 10.49 15.48
C ALA A 105 -5.38 10.11 14.00
N ALA A 106 -4.35 9.50 13.41
CA ALA A 106 -4.46 8.84 12.12
C ALA A 106 -4.57 7.32 12.35
N PRO A 107 -5.38 6.60 11.58
CA PRO A 107 -5.42 5.16 11.68
C PRO A 107 -4.09 4.57 11.18
N ALA A 108 -3.61 3.56 11.89
CA ALA A 108 -2.52 2.71 11.44
C ALA A 108 -3.01 1.79 10.30
N LEU A 109 -2.10 1.43 9.41
CA LEU A 109 -2.32 0.58 8.25
C LEU A 109 -1.35 -0.61 8.28
N LYS A 110 -1.86 -1.81 8.01
CA LYS A 110 -1.05 -2.98 7.67
C LYS A 110 -1.51 -3.50 6.32
N MET A 111 -0.63 -3.46 5.32
CA MET A 111 -0.84 -4.06 4.01
C MET A 111 -0.10 -5.40 3.97
N CYS A 112 -0.77 -6.42 3.47
CA CYS A 112 -0.23 -7.75 3.27
C CYS A 112 -0.59 -8.23 1.87
N TYR A 113 0.33 -8.89 1.19
CA TYR A 113 0.06 -9.55 -0.08
C TYR A 113 0.64 -10.97 -0.04
N GLY A 114 -0.19 -11.97 -0.37
CA GLY A 114 0.15 -13.39 -0.29
C GLY A 114 0.94 -13.93 -1.48
N GLY A 115 1.03 -13.17 -2.57
CA GLY A 115 1.64 -13.59 -3.83
C GLY A 115 0.61 -13.74 -4.95
N TYR A 116 1.07 -14.20 -6.11
CA TYR A 116 0.24 -14.29 -7.30
C TYR A 116 -1.03 -15.11 -7.07
N GLY A 117 -2.18 -14.57 -7.48
CA GLY A 117 -3.50 -15.21 -7.31
C GLY A 117 -4.15 -15.00 -5.94
N THR A 118 -3.50 -14.28 -5.02
CA THR A 118 -4.07 -13.89 -3.73
C THR A 118 -4.46 -12.40 -3.71
N PRO A 119 -5.43 -11.99 -2.87
CA PRO A 119 -5.74 -10.58 -2.66
C PRO A 119 -4.61 -9.83 -1.95
#